data_AF-A0A2V6TXK0-F1
#
_entry.id   AF-A0A2V6TXK0-F1
#
_cell.length_a   1.000
_cell.length_b   1.000
_cell.length_c   1.000
_cell.angle_alpha   90.00
_cell.angle_beta   90.00
_cell.angle_gamma   90.00
#
_symmetry.space_group_name_H-M   'P 1'
#
loop_
_entity.id
_entity.type
_entity.pdbx_description
1 polymer ?
#
loop_
_entity_poly.entity_id
_entity_poly.type
_entity_poly.pdbx_seq_one_letter_code
_entity_poly.pdbx_strand_id
1 'polypeptide(L)'
;MSAHSVRVVLISLEASRSRALVLVLTLVAAAVLAAAIIGPAVAGYLADRATTVGALEHAVAWDPRDPDLHLRLGHSYASLAEGPDYERARLHLETALRLRPSDAHARLYLALL
;
A
#
# COMPACT_ATOMS: atom_id res chain seq x y z
N MET A 1 -65.08 24.64 -2.61
CA MET A 1 -64.70 23.23 -2.35
C MET A 1 -63.20 23.13 -2.61
N SER A 2 -62.47 22.63 -1.61
CA SER A 2 -61.11 23.02 -1.22
C SER A 2 -60.00 22.70 -2.23
N ALA A 3 -59.19 23.71 -2.58
CA ALA A 3 -57.90 23.50 -3.24
C ALA A 3 -56.88 23.02 -2.18
N HIS A 4 -56.51 21.75 -2.21
CA HIS A 4 -55.42 21.21 -1.39
C HIS A 4 -54.08 21.77 -1.87
N SER A 5 -53.56 22.75 -1.13
CA SER A 5 -52.21 23.25 -1.27
C SER A 5 -51.22 22.17 -0.80
N VAL A 6 -50.74 21.35 -1.74
CA VAL A 6 -49.60 20.46 -1.50
C VAL A 6 -48.39 21.36 -1.24
N ARG A 7 -48.04 21.55 0.04
CA ARG A 7 -46.76 22.14 0.44
C ARG A 7 -45.66 21.15 0.07
N VAL A 8 -45.16 21.27 -1.14
CA VAL A 8 -43.90 20.62 -1.54
C VAL A 8 -42.82 21.27 -0.69
N VAL A 9 -42.36 20.55 0.33
CA VAL A 9 -41.15 20.90 1.08
C VAL A 9 -39.98 20.66 0.14
N LEU A 10 -39.71 21.64 -0.73
CA LEU A 10 -38.47 21.74 -1.46
C LEU A 10 -37.39 21.92 -0.40
N ILE A 11 -36.71 20.83 -0.05
CA ILE A 11 -35.44 20.90 0.67
C ILE A 11 -34.50 21.64 -0.28
N SER A 12 -34.37 22.95 -0.07
CA SER A 12 -33.46 23.77 -0.85
C SER A 12 -32.06 23.23 -0.59
N LEU A 13 -31.48 22.54 -1.58
CA LEU A 13 -30.06 22.22 -1.64
C LEU A 13 -29.26 23.49 -1.93
N GLU A 14 -29.52 24.54 -1.16
CA GLU A 14 -28.78 25.79 -1.13
C GLU A 14 -27.78 25.74 0.02
N ALA A 15 -26.68 25.06 -0.23
CA ALA A 15 -25.41 25.55 0.22
C ALA A 15 -24.34 25.01 -0.71
N SER A 16 -23.55 25.90 -1.31
CA SER A 16 -22.31 25.54 -2.01
C SER A 16 -21.44 24.57 -1.16
N ARG A 17 -21.57 24.66 0.17
CA ARG A 17 -21.01 23.75 1.17
C ARG A 17 -21.43 22.29 1.00
N SER A 18 -22.70 21.99 0.72
CA SER A 18 -23.19 20.61 0.55
C SER A 18 -22.62 19.95 -0.70
N ARG A 19 -22.50 20.70 -1.79
CA ARG A 19 -21.90 20.24 -3.06
C ARG A 19 -20.40 19.99 -2.89
N ALA A 20 -19.70 20.91 -2.23
CA ALA A 20 -18.30 20.75 -1.90
C ALA A 20 -18.06 19.52 -1.02
N LEU A 21 -18.92 19.28 -0.03
CA LEU A 21 -18.81 18.15 0.89
C LEU A 21 -19.04 16.82 0.17
N VAL A 22 -20.04 16.74 -0.73
CA VAL A 22 -20.25 15.57 -1.59
C VAL A 22 -19.06 15.35 -2.53
N LEU A 23 -18.53 16.39 -3.16
CA LEU A 23 -17.37 16.28 -4.05
C LEU A 23 -16.12 15.77 -3.31
N VAL A 24 -15.84 16.30 -2.13
CA VAL A 24 -14.73 15.84 -1.28
C VAL A 24 -14.94 14.39 -0.87
N LEU A 25 -16.13 14.01 -0.42
CA LEU A 25 -16.44 12.62 -0.07
C LEU A 25 -16.26 11.68 -1.26
N THR A 26 -16.70 12.07 -2.45
CA THR A 26 -16.52 11.26 -3.66
C THR A 26 -15.04 11.15 -4.06
N LEU A 27 -14.27 12.22 -3.96
CA LEU A 27 -12.83 12.20 -4.24
C LEU A 27 -12.07 11.31 -3.25
N VAL A 28 -12.39 11.43 -1.96
CA VAL A 28 -11.80 10.59 -0.91
C VAL A 28 -12.18 9.13 -1.10
N ALA A 29 -13.46 8.84 -1.34
CA ALA A 29 -13.91 7.47 -1.59
C ALA A 29 -13.25 6.86 -2.84
N ALA A 30 -13.13 7.64 -3.93
CA ALA A 30 -12.43 7.21 -5.13
C ALA A 30 -10.93 6.97 -4.87
N ALA A 31 -10.26 7.83 -4.11
CA ALA A 31 -8.86 7.66 -3.75
C ALA A 31 -8.65 6.42 -2.86
N VAL A 32 -9.55 6.18 -1.90
CA VAL A 32 -9.53 4.99 -1.04
C VAL A 32 -9.75 3.71 -1.86
N LEU A 33 -10.72 3.72 -2.78
CA LEU A 33 -10.98 2.59 -3.68
C LEU A 33 -9.81 2.34 -4.62
N ALA A 34 -9.22 3.40 -5.19
CA ALA A 34 -8.03 3.29 -6.03
C ALA A 34 -6.87 2.68 -5.23
N ALA A 35 -6.61 3.16 -4.02
CA ALA A 35 -5.58 2.59 -3.15
C ALA A 35 -5.86 1.11 -2.79
N ALA A 36 -7.12 0.76 -2.50
CA ALA A 36 -7.52 -0.59 -2.10
C ALA A 36 -7.51 -1.61 -3.26
N ILE A 37 -7.80 -1.18 -4.48
CA ILE A 37 -7.90 -2.09 -5.65
C ILE A 37 -6.60 -2.10 -6.45
N ILE A 38 -6.01 -0.93 -6.69
CA ILE A 38 -4.82 -0.79 -7.55
C ILE A 38 -3.55 -1.06 -6.74
N GLY A 39 -3.52 -0.66 -5.45
CA GLY A 39 -2.37 -0.83 -4.57
C GLY A 39 -1.85 -2.28 -4.53
N PRO A 40 -2.69 -3.28 -4.19
CA PRO A 40 -2.24 -4.68 -4.12
C PRO A 40 -1.77 -5.23 -5.47
N ALA A 41 -2.41 -4.84 -6.58
CA ALA A 41 -2.06 -5.30 -7.91
C ALA A 41 -0.72 -4.71 -8.39
N VAL A 42 -0.48 -3.43 -8.12
CA VAL A 42 0.79 -2.77 -8.45
C VAL A 42 1.90 -3.23 -7.51
N ALA A 43 1.62 -3.42 -6.22
CA ALA A 43 2.58 -3.99 -5.27
C ALA A 43 3.03 -5.39 -5.71
N GLY A 44 2.09 -6.28 -6.04
CA GLY A 44 2.41 -7.60 -6.58
C GLY A 44 3.20 -7.54 -7.89
N TYR A 45 2.85 -6.63 -8.81
CA TYR A 45 3.56 -6.46 -10.08
C TYR A 45 5.00 -5.94 -9.89
N LEU A 46 5.20 -4.95 -9.02
CA LEU A 46 6.53 -4.40 -8.73
C LEU A 46 7.38 -5.39 -7.93
N ALA A 47 6.80 -6.08 -6.95
CA ALA A 47 7.46 -7.10 -6.18
C ALA A 47 7.99 -8.23 -7.07
N ASP A 48 7.21 -8.66 -8.06
CA ASP A 48 7.61 -9.73 -8.97
C ASP A 48 8.71 -9.30 -9.97
N ARG A 49 8.64 -8.05 -10.45
CA ARG A 49 9.54 -7.54 -11.51
C ARG A 49 10.84 -6.94 -10.98
N ALA A 50 10.88 -6.52 -9.71
CA ALA A 50 12.07 -5.97 -9.08
C ALA A 50 13.02 -7.11 -8.65
N THR A 51 14.09 -7.31 -9.42
CA THR A 51 15.12 -8.34 -9.14
C THR A 51 16.47 -7.74 -8.74
N THR A 52 16.64 -6.44 -8.88
CA THR A 52 17.85 -5.72 -8.44
C THR A 52 17.58 -5.00 -7.12
N VAL A 53 18.64 -4.82 -6.32
CA VAL A 53 18.56 -4.08 -5.05
C VAL A 53 17.92 -2.69 -5.26
N GLY A 54 18.36 -1.91 -6.26
CA GLY A 54 17.80 -0.58 -6.50
C GLY A 54 16.32 -0.57 -6.92
N ALA A 55 15.88 -1.58 -7.68
CA ALA A 55 14.46 -1.69 -8.03
C ALA A 55 13.61 -2.06 -6.80
N LEU A 56 14.14 -2.93 -5.94
CA LEU A 56 13.49 -3.34 -4.69
C LEU A 56 13.46 -2.19 -3.67
N GLU A 57 14.50 -1.36 -3.59
CA GLU A 57 14.51 -0.14 -2.77
C GLU A 57 13.40 0.84 -3.19
N HIS A 58 13.24 1.07 -4.50
CA HIS A 58 12.13 1.88 -5.01
C HIS A 58 10.76 1.26 -4.72
N ALA A 59 10.63 -0.07 -4.84
CA ALA A 59 9.37 -0.74 -4.53
C ALA A 59 9.01 -0.63 -3.04
N VAL A 60 9.98 -0.81 -2.14
CA VAL A 60 9.79 -0.61 -0.68
C VAL A 60 9.41 0.84 -0.36
N ALA A 61 9.96 1.82 -1.10
CA ALA A 61 9.56 3.22 -0.92
C ALA A 61 8.09 3.48 -1.29
N TRP A 62 7.53 2.70 -2.23
CA TRP A 62 6.12 2.76 -2.60
C TRP A 62 5.21 2.04 -1.60
N ASP A 63 5.59 0.84 -1.16
CA ASP A 63 4.88 0.10 -0.12
C ASP A 63 5.84 -0.39 0.98
N PRO A 64 6.06 0.42 2.03
CA PRO A 64 6.96 0.07 3.13
C PRO A 64 6.37 -0.94 4.11
N ARG A 65 5.14 -1.42 3.88
CA ARG A 65 4.47 -2.39 4.74
C ARG A 65 4.32 -3.75 4.07
N ASP A 66 4.84 -3.92 2.86
CA ASP A 66 4.84 -5.20 2.17
C ASP A 66 5.98 -6.10 2.70
N PRO A 67 5.65 -7.18 3.44
CA PRO A 67 6.66 -8.12 3.94
C PRO A 67 7.45 -8.81 2.82
N ASP A 68 6.86 -9.03 1.64
CA ASP A 68 7.52 -9.74 0.54
C ASP A 68 8.60 -8.86 -0.12
N LEU A 69 8.37 -7.56 -0.21
CA LEU A 69 9.38 -6.59 -0.67
C LEU A 69 10.58 -6.53 0.30
N HIS A 70 10.30 -6.49 1.60
CA HIS A 70 11.34 -6.55 2.63
C HIS A 70 12.11 -7.88 2.58
N LEU A 71 11.44 -9.01 2.38
CA LEU A 71 12.07 -10.32 2.24
C LEU A 71 13.03 -10.35 1.03
N ARG A 72 12.53 -9.94 -0.15
CA ARG A 72 13.29 -9.93 -1.41
C ARG A 72 14.49 -8.99 -1.34
N LEU A 73 14.32 -7.80 -0.78
CA LEU A 73 15.40 -6.81 -0.64
C LEU A 73 16.48 -7.33 0.32
N GLY A 74 16.07 -7.92 1.45
CA GLY A 74 16.99 -8.53 2.39
C GLY A 74 17.82 -9.65 1.76
N HIS A 75 17.17 -10.57 1.06
CA HIS A 75 17.85 -11.66 0.34
C HIS A 75 18.80 -11.12 -0.75
N SER A 76 18.39 -10.06 -1.47
CA SER A 76 19.21 -9.46 -2.53
C SER A 76 20.48 -8.80 -1.99
N TYR A 77 20.41 -8.12 -0.85
CA TYR A 77 21.61 -7.57 -0.19
C TYR A 77 22.58 -8.66 0.27
N ALA A 78 22.07 -9.78 0.78
CA ALA A 78 22.90 -10.93 1.19
C ALA A 78 23.49 -11.70 -0.01
N SER A 79 22.86 -11.63 -1.18
CA SER A 79 23.25 -12.39 -2.38
C SER A 79 24.05 -11.58 -3.40
N LEU A 80 24.53 -10.39 -3.05
CA LEU A 80 25.38 -9.60 -3.93
C LEU A 80 26.67 -10.37 -4.26
N ALA A 81 27.01 -10.43 -5.54
CA ALA A 81 28.19 -11.17 -6.01
C ALA A 81 29.50 -10.61 -5.43
N GLU A 82 29.56 -9.30 -5.21
CA GLU A 82 30.71 -8.60 -4.65
C GLU A 82 30.24 -7.77 -3.45
N GLY A 83 30.76 -8.11 -2.26
CA GLY A 83 30.48 -7.40 -1.01
C GLY A 83 29.02 -7.46 -0.56
N PRO A 84 28.51 -8.62 -0.12
CA PRO A 84 27.21 -8.71 0.55
C PRO A 84 27.07 -7.70 1.69
N ASP A 85 25.93 -7.02 1.75
CA ASP A 85 25.60 -6.10 2.85
C ASP A 85 24.70 -6.83 3.85
N TYR A 86 25.33 -7.63 4.71
CA TYR A 86 24.65 -8.45 5.71
C TYR A 86 23.87 -7.62 6.74
N GLU A 87 24.32 -6.41 7.06
CA GLU A 87 23.60 -5.55 8.00
C GLU A 87 22.28 -5.05 7.42
N ARG A 88 22.28 -4.57 6.17
CA ARG A 88 21.04 -4.20 5.49
C ARG A 88 20.16 -5.41 5.24
N ALA A 89 20.75 -6.55 4.86
CA ALA A 89 20.02 -7.78 4.65
C ALA A 89 19.26 -8.19 5.92
N ARG A 90 19.95 -8.25 7.06
CA ARG A 90 19.36 -8.55 8.37
C ARG A 90 18.23 -7.59 8.72
N LEU A 91 18.45 -6.28 8.57
CA LEU A 91 17.43 -5.27 8.87
C LEU A 91 16.15 -5.46 8.06
N HIS A 92 16.25 -5.73 6.76
CA HIS A 92 15.09 -5.96 5.91
C HIS A 92 14.39 -7.29 6.24
N LEU A 93 15.14 -8.37 6.51
CA LEU A 93 14.54 -9.65 6.90
C LEU A 93 13.86 -9.62 8.26
N GLU A 94 14.44 -8.93 9.25
CA GLU A 94 13.79 -8.67 10.54
C GLU A 94 12.51 -7.86 10.36
N THR A 95 12.50 -6.89 9.43
CA THR A 95 11.30 -6.11 9.09
C THR A 95 10.23 -6.99 8.47
N ALA A 96 10.60 -7.88 7.55
CA ALA A 96 9.68 -8.86 6.96
C ALA A 96 9.03 -9.74 8.04
N LEU A 97 9.80 -10.20 9.03
CA LEU A 97 9.25 -10.96 10.18
C LEU A 97 8.38 -10.12 11.10
N ARG A 98 8.67 -8.83 11.33
CA ARG A 98 7.76 -7.98 12.10
C ARG A 98 6.41 -7.80 11.40
N LEU A 99 6.42 -7.67 10.07
CA LEU A 99 5.22 -7.50 9.25
C LEU A 99 4.46 -8.82 9.05
N ARG A 100 5.17 -9.94 8.88
CA ARG A 100 4.63 -11.29 8.76
C ARG A 100 5.39 -12.25 9.68
N PRO A 101 4.99 -12.36 10.96
CA PRO A 101 5.71 -13.19 11.93
C PRO A 101 5.78 -14.66 11.57
N SER A 102 4.87 -15.20 10.75
CA SER A 102 4.88 -16.60 10.33
C SER A 102 5.74 -16.89 9.09
N ASP A 103 6.44 -15.89 8.53
CA ASP A 103 7.22 -16.09 7.30
C ASP A 103 8.40 -17.05 7.50
N ALA A 104 8.37 -18.19 6.81
CA ALA A 104 9.42 -19.22 6.92
C ALA A 104 10.68 -18.84 6.14
N HIS A 105 10.55 -18.13 5.01
CA HIS A 105 11.70 -17.72 4.20
C HIS A 105 12.52 -16.66 4.92
N ALA A 106 11.86 -15.69 5.57
CA ALA A 106 12.57 -14.66 6.32
C ALA A 106 13.38 -15.24 7.48
N ARG A 107 12.85 -16.24 8.19
CA ARG A 107 13.60 -16.99 9.22
C ARG A 107 14.77 -17.75 8.63
N LEU A 108 14.55 -18.44 7.51
CA LEU A 108 15.59 -19.22 6.83
C LEU A 108 16.75 -18.32 6.40
N TYR A 109 16.46 -17.19 5.74
CA TYR A 109 17.49 -16.27 5.29
C TYR A 109 18.24 -15.63 6.47
N LEU A 110 17.56 -15.27 7.56
CA LEU A 110 18.24 -14.79 8.77
C LEU A 110 19.15 -15.84 9.40
N ALA A 111 18.81 -17.12 9.30
CA ALA A 111 19.64 -18.21 9.81
C ALA A 111 20.85 -18.52 8.91
N LEU A 112 20.82 -18.09 7.65
CA LEU A 112 21.90 -18.27 6.66
C LEU A 112 22.84 -17.05 6.56
N LEU A 113 22.49 -15.95 7.21
CA LEU A 113 23.26 -14.72 7.30
C LEU A 113 24.41 -14.85 8.30
#